data_AF-A0A7V8YCQ2-F1
#
_entry.id   AF-A0A7V8YCQ2-F1
#
_cell.length_a   1.000
_cell.length_b   1.000
_cell.length_c   1.000
_cell.angle_alpha   90.00
_cell.angle_beta   90.00
_cell.angle_gamma   90.00
#
_symmetry.space_group_name_H-M   'P 1'
#
loop_
_entity.id
_entity.type
_entity.pdbx_description
1 polymer ?
#
loop_
_entity_poly.entity_id
_entity_poly.type
_entity_poly.pdbx_seq_one_letter_code
_entity_poly.pdbx_strand_id
1 'polypeptide(L)'
;MCRNIRMLFNFEPPATDDEIRAAALQYVRKVSGTTAPSAANRERFDRAVNEIADITRRLVRQDLIAIALPRTRETEAKRAKERGMKRDAAQRKKVLAELAGPGRPAGTVSSDRSFDPAEGKGQP
;
A
#
# COMPACT_ATOMS: atom_id res chain seq x y z
N MET A 1 -10.93 -3.89 -3.72
CA MET A 1 -9.54 -3.78 -4.22
C MET A 1 -8.86 -5.12 -3.99
N CYS A 2 -8.26 -5.78 -5.01
CA CYS A 2 -7.66 -7.14 -4.92
C CYS A 2 -6.36 -7.17 -4.12
N ARG A 3 -6.39 -6.68 -2.88
CA ARG A 3 -5.19 -6.32 -2.11
C ARG A 3 -4.28 -7.49 -1.75
N ASN A 4 -4.59 -8.73 -2.13
CA ASN A 4 -3.87 -9.91 -1.64
C ASN A 4 -3.78 -11.11 -2.62
N ILE A 5 -3.93 -10.92 -3.93
CA ILE A 5 -3.47 -11.97 -4.87
C ILE A 5 -1.94 -11.85 -4.93
N ARG A 6 -1.24 -12.76 -4.25
CA ARG A 6 0.21 -12.85 -4.27
C ARG A 6 0.66 -13.60 -5.52
N MET A 7 1.86 -13.27 -6.02
CA MET A 7 2.51 -14.13 -7.01
C MET A 7 2.81 -15.49 -6.34
N LEU A 8 2.46 -16.58 -7.00
CA LEU A 8 2.67 -17.95 -6.50
C LEU A 8 3.70 -18.75 -7.32
N PHE A 9 4.12 -18.21 -8.47
CA PHE A 9 5.07 -18.87 -9.36
C PHE A 9 6.53 -18.63 -8.94
N ASN A 10 7.38 -19.64 -9.18
CA ASN A 10 8.84 -19.61 -8.96
C ASN A 10 9.26 -19.31 -7.52
N PHE A 11 8.61 -20.00 -6.56
CA PHE A 11 8.95 -19.93 -5.14
C PHE A 11 9.63 -21.20 -4.64
N GLU A 12 10.59 -21.03 -3.73
CA GLU A 12 11.21 -22.10 -2.94
C GLU A 12 10.94 -21.83 -1.44
N PRO A 13 10.21 -22.71 -0.72
CA PRO A 13 9.49 -23.89 -1.20
C PRO A 13 8.23 -23.53 -2.04
N PRO A 14 7.77 -24.44 -2.92
CA PRO A 14 6.66 -24.20 -3.84
C PRO A 14 5.37 -23.75 -3.14
N ALA A 15 4.50 -23.07 -3.88
CA ALA A 15 3.22 -22.59 -3.35
C ALA A 15 2.33 -23.74 -2.85
N THR A 16 1.76 -23.57 -1.66
CA THR A 16 0.87 -24.58 -1.07
C THR A 16 -0.51 -24.54 -1.70
N ASP A 17 -1.27 -25.63 -1.58
CA ASP A 17 -2.63 -25.71 -2.10
C ASP A 17 -3.55 -24.67 -1.42
N ASP A 18 -3.33 -24.37 -0.14
CA ASP A 18 -4.07 -23.33 0.59
C ASP A 18 -3.82 -21.93 0.02
N GLU A 19 -2.57 -21.62 -0.36
CA GLU A 19 -2.21 -20.33 -0.97
C GLU A 19 -2.88 -20.17 -2.35
N ILE A 20 -2.92 -21.26 -3.13
CA ILE A 20 -3.58 -21.31 -4.42
C ILE A 20 -5.10 -21.14 -4.25
N ARG A 21 -5.71 -21.87 -3.31
CA ARG A 21 -7.15 -21.78 -3.03
C ARG A 21 -7.53 -20.40 -2.52
N ALA A 22 -6.70 -19.79 -1.68
CA ALA A 22 -6.91 -18.43 -1.21
C ALA A 22 -6.84 -17.42 -2.36
N ALA A 23 -5.91 -17.56 -3.30
CA ALA A 23 -5.84 -16.72 -4.50
C ALA A 23 -7.08 -16.87 -5.38
N ALA A 24 -7.52 -18.11 -5.64
CA ALA A 24 -8.74 -18.41 -6.39
C ALA A 24 -9.98 -17.78 -5.74
N LEU A 25 -10.13 -17.92 -4.42
CA LEU A 25 -11.21 -17.29 -3.66
C LEU A 25 -11.25 -15.77 -3.84
N GLN A 26 -10.09 -15.11 -3.78
CA GLN A 26 -10.02 -13.65 -3.96
C GLN A 26 -10.35 -13.23 -5.39
N TYR A 27 -9.96 -14.02 -6.39
CA TYR A 27 -10.34 -13.80 -7.78
C TYR A 27 -11.87 -13.88 -7.94
N VAL A 28 -12.50 -14.94 -7.44
CA VAL A 28 -13.96 -15.12 -7.54
C VAL A 28 -14.69 -13.98 -6.82
N ARG A 29 -14.25 -13.58 -5.63
CA ARG A 29 -14.82 -12.41 -4.92
C ARG A 29 -14.70 -11.12 -5.72
N LYS A 30 -13.56 -10.92 -6.38
CA LYS A 30 -13.35 -9.73 -7.20
C LYS A 30 -14.29 -9.70 -8.41
N VAL A 31 -14.38 -10.81 -9.13
CA VAL A 31 -15.16 -10.90 -10.38
C VAL A 31 -16.65 -10.86 -10.08
N SER A 32 -17.11 -11.57 -9.04
CA SER A 32 -18.51 -11.61 -8.65
C SER A 32 -19.02 -10.33 -7.97
N GLY A 33 -18.12 -9.45 -7.51
CA GLY A 33 -18.49 -8.25 -6.76
C GLY A 33 -19.04 -8.52 -5.35
N THR A 34 -19.14 -9.80 -4.93
CA THR A 34 -19.58 -10.18 -3.60
C THR A 34 -18.45 -10.82 -2.80
N THR A 35 -18.28 -10.36 -1.56
CA THR A 35 -17.34 -10.96 -0.60
C THR A 35 -17.94 -12.15 0.13
N ALA A 36 -19.27 -12.21 0.22
CA ALA A 36 -20.04 -13.25 0.90
C ALA A 36 -21.21 -13.69 0.01
N PRO A 37 -21.17 -14.89 -0.61
CA PRO A 37 -22.26 -15.38 -1.43
C PRO A 37 -23.50 -15.65 -0.57
N SER A 38 -24.68 -15.42 -1.14
CA SER A 38 -25.95 -15.85 -0.54
C SER A 38 -26.02 -17.38 -0.46
N ALA A 39 -26.87 -17.92 0.42
CA ALA A 39 -27.03 -19.37 0.58
C ALA A 39 -27.33 -20.08 -0.75
N ALA A 40 -28.14 -19.46 -1.60
CA ALA A 40 -28.51 -19.99 -2.92
C ALA A 40 -27.32 -20.07 -3.91
N ASN A 41 -26.29 -19.23 -3.75
CA ASN A 41 -25.15 -19.18 -4.67
C ASN A 41 -23.89 -19.82 -4.09
N ARG A 42 -23.92 -20.30 -2.85
CA ARG A 42 -22.74 -20.83 -2.15
C ARG A 42 -22.10 -22.00 -2.91
N GLU A 43 -22.89 -22.97 -3.35
CA GLU A 43 -22.35 -24.13 -4.08
C GLU A 43 -21.69 -23.75 -5.41
N ARG A 44 -22.33 -22.85 -6.18
CA ARG A 44 -21.78 -22.33 -7.44
C ARG A 44 -20.48 -21.57 -7.21
N PHE A 45 -20.44 -20.81 -6.13
CA PHE A 45 -19.27 -20.05 -5.72
C PHE A 45 -18.11 -20.98 -5.34
N ASP A 46 -18.38 -21.99 -4.51
CA ASP A 46 -17.37 -22.96 -4.06
C ASP A 46 -16.84 -23.80 -5.23
N ARG A 47 -17.71 -24.19 -6.16
CA ARG A 47 -17.32 -24.88 -7.39
C ARG A 47 -16.36 -24.05 -8.24
N ALA A 48 -16.70 -22.79 -8.50
CA ALA A 48 -15.84 -21.88 -9.26
C ALA A 48 -14.47 -21.69 -8.60
N VAL A 49 -14.43 -21.56 -7.27
CA VAL A 49 -13.17 -21.46 -6.52
C VAL A 49 -12.31 -22.70 -6.69
N ASN A 50 -12.91 -23.90 -6.62
CA ASN A 50 -12.17 -25.16 -6.80
C ASN A 50 -11.61 -25.30 -8.22
N GLU A 51 -12.41 -25.04 -9.25
CA GLU A 51 -11.97 -25.13 -10.64
C GLU A 51 -10.80 -24.17 -10.93
N ILE A 52 -10.90 -22.92 -10.44
CA ILE A 52 -9.83 -21.93 -10.59
C ILE A 52 -8.59 -22.33 -9.80
N ALA A 53 -8.74 -22.90 -8.60
CA ALA A 53 -7.62 -23.40 -7.83
C ALA A 53 -6.89 -24.54 -8.57
N ASP A 54 -7.62 -25.47 -9.17
CA ASP A 54 -7.04 -26.57 -9.94
C ASP A 54 -6.30 -26.09 -11.20
N ILE A 55 -6.90 -25.16 -11.95
CA ILE A 55 -6.24 -24.53 -13.11
C ILE A 55 -4.98 -23.79 -12.68
N THR A 56 -5.06 -23.02 -11.60
CA THR A 56 -3.92 -22.26 -11.09
C THR A 56 -2.81 -23.20 -10.58
N ARG A 57 -3.17 -24.30 -9.93
CA ARG A 57 -2.21 -25.32 -9.47
C ARG A 57 -1.43 -25.91 -10.63
N ARG A 58 -2.11 -26.32 -11.70
CA ARG A 58 -1.45 -26.82 -12.92
C ARG A 58 -0.53 -25.77 -13.52
N LEU A 59 -1.04 -24.54 -13.67
CA LEU A 59 -0.27 -23.44 -14.25
C LEU A 59 1.04 -23.18 -13.51
N VAL A 60 1.01 -22.98 -12.17
CA VAL A 60 2.25 -22.58 -11.46
C VAL A 60 3.18 -23.75 -11.14
N ARG A 61 2.71 -25.00 -11.17
CA ARG A 61 3.53 -26.19 -10.87
C ARG A 61 4.08 -26.90 -12.11
N GLN A 62 3.35 -26.87 -13.23
CA GLN A 62 3.63 -27.74 -14.38
C GLN A 62 3.88 -26.94 -15.65
N ASP A 63 3.02 -25.95 -15.94
CA ASP A 63 3.01 -25.31 -17.26
C ASP A 63 4.01 -24.15 -17.39
N LEU A 64 4.27 -23.43 -16.30
CA LEU A 64 5.17 -22.29 -16.31
C LEU A 64 6.63 -22.71 -16.15
N ILE A 65 7.48 -22.27 -17.08
CA ILE A 65 8.93 -22.46 -17.05
C ILE A 65 9.61 -21.20 -16.51
N ALA A 66 10.41 -21.33 -15.46
CA ALA A 66 11.15 -20.22 -14.87
C ALA A 66 12.54 -20.12 -15.50
N ILE A 67 12.85 -18.98 -16.11
CA ILE A 67 14.22 -18.64 -16.57
C ILE A 67 15.03 -18.02 -15.42
N ALA A 68 14.35 -17.41 -14.44
CA ALA A 68 14.96 -16.67 -13.34
C ALA A 68 15.15 -17.56 -12.09
N LEU A 69 16.16 -17.21 -11.27
CA LEU A 69 16.44 -17.86 -9.99
C LEU A 69 15.17 -17.92 -9.10
N PRO A 70 14.95 -19.04 -8.39
CA PRO A 70 13.81 -19.18 -7.48
C PRO A 70 13.77 -18.07 -6.43
N ARG A 71 12.58 -17.54 -6.19
CA ARG A 71 12.34 -16.55 -5.13
C ARG A 71 12.09 -17.27 -3.82
N THR A 72 12.84 -16.94 -2.78
CA THR A 72 12.57 -17.51 -1.45
C THR A 72 11.51 -16.70 -0.73
N ARG A 73 10.70 -17.37 0.10
CA ARG A 73 9.68 -16.71 0.93
C ARG A 73 10.28 -15.64 1.84
N GLU A 74 11.51 -15.85 2.33
CA GLU A 74 12.24 -14.88 3.16
C GLU A 74 12.59 -13.59 2.40
N THR A 75 13.02 -13.69 1.13
CA THR A 75 13.36 -12.50 0.34
C THR A 75 12.12 -11.66 0.04
N GLU A 76 10.97 -12.29 -0.24
CA GLU A 76 9.71 -11.57 -0.42
C GLU A 76 9.14 -11.02 0.88
N ALA A 77 9.31 -11.72 2.01
CA ALA A 77 8.94 -11.20 3.33
C ALA A 77 9.76 -9.95 3.69
N LYS A 78 11.08 -9.97 3.42
CA LYS A 78 11.97 -8.82 3.62
C LYS A 78 11.55 -7.63 2.73
N ARG A 79 11.33 -7.88 1.44
CA ARG A 79 10.82 -6.86 0.50
C ARG A 79 9.45 -6.31 0.93
N ALA A 80 8.56 -7.16 1.46
CA ALA A 80 7.26 -6.73 1.97
C ALA A 80 7.40 -5.84 3.21
N LYS A 81 8.31 -6.19 4.14
CA LYS A 81 8.62 -5.40 5.34
C LYS A 81 9.19 -4.04 4.97
N GLU A 82 10.13 -3.99 4.04
CA GLU A 82 10.70 -2.74 3.51
C GLU A 82 9.63 -1.84 2.87
N ARG A 83 8.73 -2.42 2.05
CA ARG A 83 7.58 -1.70 1.50
C ARG A 83 6.62 -1.20 2.59
N GLY A 84 6.43 -1.98 3.66
CA GLY A 84 5.64 -1.58 4.82
C GLY A 84 6.23 -0.36 5.53
N MET A 85 7.52 -0.45 5.88
CA MET A 85 8.26 0.63 6.52
C MET A 85 8.24 1.93 5.72
N LYS A 86 8.38 1.86 4.38
CA LYS A 86 8.29 3.04 3.51
C LYS A 86 6.90 3.70 3.57
N ARG A 87 5.83 2.89 3.58
CA ARG A 87 4.46 3.39 3.72
C ARG A 87 4.24 4.03 5.09
N ASP A 88 4.71 3.38 6.14
CA ASP A 88 4.57 3.87 7.51
C ASP A 88 5.37 5.15 7.71
N ALA A 89 6.58 5.25 7.15
CA ALA A 89 7.39 6.46 7.17
C ALA A 89 6.72 7.61 6.40
N ALA A 90 6.16 7.34 5.22
CA ALA A 90 5.40 8.32 4.45
C ALA A 90 4.15 8.81 5.22
N GLN A 91 3.44 7.89 5.87
CA GLN A 91 2.27 8.21 6.69
C GLN A 91 2.65 9.04 7.92
N ARG A 92 3.74 8.67 8.62
CA ARG A 92 4.28 9.44 9.75
C ARG A 92 4.69 10.84 9.33
N LYS A 93 5.36 11.00 8.17
CA LYS A 93 5.71 12.31 7.62
C LYS A 93 4.47 13.17 7.36
N LYS A 94 3.41 12.57 6.80
CA LYS A 94 2.13 13.26 6.55
C LYS A 94 1.49 13.73 7.86
N VAL A 95 1.40 12.85 8.85
CA VAL A 95 0.83 13.18 10.17
C VAL A 95 1.63 14.28 10.86
N LEU A 96 2.96 14.21 10.82
CA LEU A 96 3.82 15.26 11.38
C LEU A 96 3.64 16.61 10.69
N ALA A 97 3.49 16.63 9.36
CA ALA A 97 3.23 17.85 8.60
C ALA A 97 1.85 18.44 8.91
N GLU A 98 0.84 17.60 9.13
CA GLU A 98 -0.51 18.01 9.53
C GLU A 98 -0.54 18.59 10.95
N LEU A 99 0.19 17.97 11.88
CA LEU A 99 0.36 18.47 13.26
C LEU A 99 1.16 19.77 13.34
N ALA A 100 2.08 20.02 12.40
CA ALA A 100 2.85 21.27 12.34
C ALA A 100 1.99 22.49 11.94
N GLY A 101 0.78 22.27 11.40
CA GLY A 101 -0.15 23.31 10.97
C GLY A 101 0.36 24.16 9.80
N PRO A 102 -0.51 24.92 9.10
CA PRO A 102 -0.05 25.93 8.17
C PRO A 102 0.69 26.99 8.98
N GLY A 103 2.01 27.10 8.78
CA GLY A 103 2.83 28.12 9.42
C GLY A 103 2.16 29.49 9.25
N ARG A 104 1.76 30.12 10.36
CA ARG A 104 1.29 31.50 10.36
C ARG A 104 2.38 32.33 9.65
N PRO A 105 2.10 33.03 8.54
CA PRO A 105 3.11 33.86 7.91
C PRO A 105 3.57 34.87 8.97
N ALA A 106 4.88 34.95 9.18
CA ALA A 106 5.50 35.89 10.11
C ALA A 106 4.95 37.28 9.78
N GLY A 107 4.13 37.82 10.69
CA GLY A 107 3.60 39.16 10.55
C GLY A 107 4.78 40.11 10.41
N THR A 108 4.83 40.83 9.30
CA THR A 108 5.66 42.01 9.13
C THR A 108 5.35 42.97 10.28
N VAL A 109 6.27 43.04 11.25
CA VAL A 109 6.23 44.07 12.28
C VAL A 109 6.51 45.38 11.54
N SER A 110 5.46 46.15 11.28
CA SER A 110 5.58 47.50 10.74
C SER A 110 6.39 48.35 11.71
N SER A 111 7.62 48.67 11.34
CA SER A 111 8.55 49.49 12.10
C SER A 111 8.28 50.97 11.84
N ASP A 112 7.09 51.46 12.18
CA ASP A 112 6.76 52.89 12.15
C ASP A 112 6.48 53.39 13.56
N ARG A 113 7.55 53.55 14.35
CA ARG A 113 7.60 54.45 15.52
C ARG A 113 9.03 54.94 15.74
N SER A 114 9.45 55.90 14.92
CA SER A 114 10.55 56.79 15.27
C SER A 114 9.96 58.18 15.55
N PHE A 115 9.81 58.44 16.83
CA PHE A 115 9.59 59.74 17.46
C PHE A 115 10.96 60.41 17.58
N ASP A 116 11.20 61.50 16.86
CA ASP A 116 12.42 62.31 16.99
C ASP A 116 12.09 63.67 17.61
N PRO A 117 12.50 63.94 18.86
CA PRO A 117 12.38 65.25 19.48
C PRO A 117 13.67 66.07 19.31
N ALA A 118 13.50 67.29 18.81
CA ALA A 118 14.31 68.48 19.07
C ALA A 118 15.82 68.48 18.74
N GLU A 119 16.21 69.26 17.74
CA GLU A 119 17.37 70.17 17.85
C GLU A 119 17.09 71.48 17.11
N GLY A 120 17.09 72.59 17.87
CA GLY A 120 17.15 73.94 17.35
C GLY A 120 18.56 74.50 17.44
N LYS A 121 19.05 75.10 16.35
CA LYS A 121 20.06 76.17 16.26
C LYS A 121 19.72 76.93 14.96
N GLY A 122 19.35 78.22 14.97
CA GLY A 122 20.25 79.37 15.09
C GLY A 122 21.27 79.33 13.93
N GLN A 123 21.28 80.20 12.92
CA GLN A 123 21.42 81.68 12.90
C GLN A 123 21.79 82.07 11.43
N PRO A 124 22.02 83.34 11.03
CA PRO A 124 21.58 84.65 11.53
C PRO A 124 20.37 85.24 10.80
#